data_AF-A0A653DUC0-F1
#
_entry.id   AF-A0A653DUC0-F1
#
_cell.length_a   1.000
_cell.length_b   1.000
_cell.length_c   1.000
_cell.angle_alpha   90.00
_cell.angle_beta   90.00
_cell.angle_gamma   90.00
#
_symmetry.space_group_name_H-M   'P 1'
#
loop_
_entity.id
_entity.type
_entity.pdbx_description
1 polymer ?
#
loop_
_entity_poly.entity_id
_entity_poly.type
_entity_poly.pdbx_seq_one_letter_code
_entity_poly.pdbx_strand_id
1 'polypeptide(L)'
;MNMTEEKKKKKRGANFTPRESKILLDLVSNDKKIIENKKTDAVSVEEKNIAWQNITTQFNASCPEFVSRSTESLRKYFDNKKRDIRKLKAEERKETLLTGGGPPRRPPDDPTQDLLLGIMDPLTVFGDENNFDSDNIGISKKVPTSNLTMLFCVMNLKILKMIMTF
;
A
#
# COMPACT_ATOMS: atom_id res chain seq x y z
N MET A 1 6.75 41.93 30.94
CA MET A 1 7.77 41.71 29.90
C MET A 1 7.35 40.48 29.12
N ASN A 2 6.82 40.65 27.91
CA ASN A 2 6.42 39.53 27.06
C ASN A 2 7.53 39.27 26.04
N MET A 3 8.28 38.18 26.23
CA MET A 3 9.16 37.64 25.19
C MET A 3 8.29 37.08 24.07
N THR A 4 8.40 37.66 22.88
CA THR A 4 7.88 37.08 21.64
C THR A 4 8.70 35.83 21.29
N GLU A 5 8.08 34.65 21.35
CA GLU A 5 8.67 33.43 20.79
C GLU A 5 8.76 33.56 19.27
N GLU A 6 9.97 33.66 18.74
CA GLU A 6 10.21 33.60 17.31
C GLU A 6 9.91 32.19 16.77
N LYS A 7 8.82 32.07 16.00
CA LYS A 7 8.52 30.87 15.20
C LYS A 7 9.62 30.65 14.16
N LYS A 8 10.62 29.84 14.51
CA LYS A 8 11.68 29.38 13.61
C LYS A 8 11.04 28.69 12.39
N LYS A 9 11.23 29.24 11.19
CA LYS A 9 10.73 28.66 9.93
C LYS A 9 11.28 27.24 9.77
N LYS A 10 10.40 26.23 9.76
CA LYS A 10 10.78 24.82 9.58
C LYS A 10 11.43 24.66 8.20
N LYS A 11 12.71 24.25 8.17
CA LYS A 11 13.38 23.87 6.92
C LYS A 11 12.62 22.68 6.31
N ARG A 12 12.43 22.70 4.99
CA ARG A 12 11.80 21.58 4.26
C ARG A 12 12.67 20.33 4.47
N GLY A 13 12.04 19.21 4.84
CA GLY A 13 12.73 17.92 4.97
C GLY A 13 13.23 17.42 3.61
N ALA A 14 14.24 16.56 3.62
CA ALA A 14 14.73 15.91 2.41
C ALA A 14 13.62 15.08 1.74
N ASN A 15 13.63 14.98 0.42
CA ASN A 15 12.70 14.10 -0.30
C ASN A 15 12.98 12.63 0.03
N PHE A 16 11.98 11.77 -0.16
CA PHE A 16 12.16 10.32 -0.07
C PHE A 16 12.69 9.79 -1.40
N THR A 17 13.74 9.00 -1.34
CA THR A 17 14.32 8.28 -2.47
C THR A 17 13.48 7.04 -2.80
N PRO A 18 13.60 6.47 -4.01
CA PRO A 18 12.94 5.21 -4.37
C PRO A 18 13.33 4.05 -3.44
N ARG A 19 14.60 4.01 -2.98
CA ARG A 19 15.08 3.00 -2.04
C ARG A 19 14.41 3.15 -0.67
N GLU A 20 14.39 4.36 -0.10
CA GLU A 20 13.67 4.65 1.15
C GLU A 20 12.18 4.26 1.03
N SER A 21 11.57 4.55 -0.11
CA SER A 21 10.16 4.23 -0.37
C SER A 21 9.91 2.73 -0.29
N LYS A 22 10.73 1.93 -0.97
CA LYS A 22 10.59 0.47 -0.96
C LYS A 22 10.74 -0.11 0.44
N ILE A 23 11.79 0.28 1.16
CA ILE A 23 12.06 -0.21 2.52
C ILE A 23 10.89 0.13 3.46
N LEU A 24 10.38 1.36 3.40
CA LEU A 24 9.23 1.75 4.21
C LEU A 24 8.00 0.89 3.90
N LEU A 25 7.71 0.64 2.63
CA LEU A 25 6.55 -0.17 2.24
C LEU A 25 6.72 -1.64 2.64
N ASP A 26 7.92 -2.20 2.54
CA ASP A 26 8.20 -3.56 2.99
C ASP A 26 7.97 -3.69 4.52
N LEU A 27 8.45 -2.72 5.30
CA LEU A 27 8.22 -2.68 6.76
C LEU A 27 6.73 -2.54 7.10
N VAL A 28 6.01 -1.65 6.41
CA VAL A 28 4.57 -1.47 6.62
C VAL A 28 3.79 -2.73 6.21
N SER A 29 4.24 -3.45 5.18
CA SER A 29 3.61 -4.70 4.75
C SER A 29 3.68 -5.77 5.84
N ASN A 30 4.77 -5.85 6.60
CA ASN A 30 4.91 -6.78 7.71
C ASN A 30 3.88 -6.51 8.82
N ASP A 31 3.63 -5.24 9.13
CA ASP A 31 2.68 -4.80 10.17
C ASP A 31 1.30 -4.43 9.62
N LYS A 32 0.97 -4.83 8.38
CA LYS A 32 -0.25 -4.43 7.64
C LYS A 32 -1.52 -4.58 8.49
N LYS A 33 -1.66 -5.69 9.22
CA LYS A 33 -2.87 -5.99 10.01
C LYS A 33 -3.16 -4.95 11.10
N ILE A 34 -2.11 -4.36 11.66
CA ILE A 34 -2.21 -3.33 12.71
C ILE A 34 -2.39 -1.96 12.06
N ILE A 35 -1.57 -1.66 11.04
CA ILE A 35 -1.56 -0.34 10.38
C ILE A 35 -2.87 -0.05 9.63
N GLU A 36 -3.41 -1.03 8.89
CA GLU A 36 -4.66 -0.91 8.13
C GLU A 36 -5.90 -1.38 8.92
N ASN A 37 -5.77 -1.54 10.24
CA ASN A 37 -6.92 -1.81 11.10
C ASN A 37 -7.89 -0.61 11.07
N LYS A 38 -9.17 -0.85 10.78
CA LYS A 38 -10.21 0.20 10.72
C LYS A 38 -10.74 0.65 12.09
N LYS A 39 -10.42 -0.08 13.16
CA LYS A 39 -10.86 0.27 14.50
C LYS A 39 -10.27 1.61 14.97
N THR A 40 -11.06 2.32 15.78
CA THR A 40 -10.77 3.67 16.30
C THR A 40 -10.84 3.75 17.82
N ASP A 41 -10.91 2.60 18.51
CA ASP A 41 -10.82 2.52 19.97
C ASP A 41 -9.41 2.88 20.47
N ALA A 42 -9.31 3.32 21.73
CA ALA A 42 -8.05 3.79 22.29
C ALA A 42 -6.93 2.74 22.24
N VAL A 43 -7.27 1.45 22.40
CA VAL A 43 -6.30 0.35 22.33
C VAL A 43 -5.75 0.21 20.91
N SER A 44 -6.61 0.14 19.89
CA SER A 44 -6.13 0.05 18.50
C SER A 44 -5.34 1.28 18.03
N VAL A 45 -5.66 2.47 18.55
CA VAL A 45 -4.88 3.68 18.28
C VAL A 45 -3.49 3.56 18.87
N GLU A 46 -3.37 3.08 20.10
CA GLU A 46 -2.07 2.90 20.74
C GLU A 46 -1.24 1.78 20.08
N GLU A 47 -1.86 0.66 19.72
CA GLU A 47 -1.21 -0.40 18.95
C GLU A 47 -0.62 0.12 17.63
N LYS A 48 -1.35 0.98 16.92
CA LYS A 48 -0.86 1.63 15.70
C LYS A 48 0.31 2.57 15.99
N ASN A 49 0.25 3.34 17.08
CA ASN A 49 1.35 4.24 17.48
C ASN A 49 2.63 3.44 17.75
N ILE A 50 2.52 2.34 18.51
CA ILE A 50 3.63 1.43 18.82
C ILE A 50 4.18 0.81 17.52
N ALA A 51 3.32 0.30 16.64
CA ALA A 51 3.74 -0.26 15.35
C ALA A 51 4.52 0.78 14.51
N TRP A 52 4.03 2.01 14.43
CA TRP A 52 4.72 3.09 13.73
C TRP A 52 6.07 3.45 14.36
N GLN A 53 6.19 3.44 15.68
CA GLN A 53 7.48 3.63 16.36
C GLN A 53 8.46 2.50 16.03
N ASN A 54 8.01 1.25 16.04
CA ASN A 54 8.83 0.09 15.67
C ASN A 54 9.31 0.17 14.22
N ILE A 55 8.42 0.51 13.28
CA ILE A 55 8.76 0.75 11.88
C ILE A 55 9.80 1.87 11.78
N THR A 56 9.65 2.95 12.54
CA THR A 56 10.59 4.08 12.53
C THR A 56 11.99 3.65 12.96
N THR A 57 12.07 2.87 14.04
CA THR A 57 13.34 2.33 14.55
C THR A 57 13.99 1.41 13.53
N GLN A 58 13.24 0.47 12.95
CA GLN A 58 13.75 -0.44 11.92
C GLN A 58 14.18 0.27 10.64
N PHE A 59 13.41 1.27 10.21
CA PHE A 59 13.71 2.08 9.03
C PHE A 59 15.03 2.84 9.20
N ASN A 60 15.18 3.56 10.31
CA ASN A 60 16.39 4.32 10.59
C ASN A 60 17.62 3.40 10.78
N ALA A 61 17.44 2.19 11.33
CA ALA A 61 18.50 1.20 11.45
C ALA A 61 18.90 0.58 10.09
N SER A 62 17.94 0.41 9.17
CA SER A 62 18.17 -0.15 7.83
C SER A 62 18.82 0.84 6.86
N CYS A 63 18.76 2.13 7.18
CA CYS A 63 19.17 3.25 6.34
C CYS A 63 20.15 4.20 7.05
N PRO A 64 21.29 3.71 7.60
CA PRO A 64 22.19 4.54 8.40
C PRO A 64 22.89 5.65 7.58
N GLU A 65 22.95 5.48 6.26
CA GLU A 65 23.50 6.45 5.30
C GLU A 65 22.56 7.65 5.03
N PHE A 66 21.28 7.55 5.42
CA PHE A 66 20.28 8.59 5.18
C PHE A 66 19.98 9.41 6.44
N VAL A 67 19.38 10.59 6.23
CA VAL A 67 18.88 11.43 7.33
C VAL A 67 17.78 10.69 8.08
N SER A 68 17.92 10.57 9.40
CA SER A 68 16.92 9.94 10.26
C SER A 68 15.56 10.61 10.10
N ARG A 69 14.52 9.78 9.94
CA ARG A 69 13.15 10.24 9.75
C ARG A 69 12.37 10.11 11.04
N SER A 70 11.49 11.08 11.29
CA SER A 70 10.52 10.99 12.37
C SER A 70 9.35 10.09 11.97
N THR A 71 8.70 9.50 12.97
CA THR A 71 7.49 8.68 12.81
C THR A 71 6.39 9.43 12.05
N GLU A 72 6.19 10.72 12.37
CA GLU A 72 5.24 11.58 11.66
C GLU A 72 5.57 11.71 10.16
N SER A 73 6.85 11.82 9.81
CA SER A 73 7.29 11.94 8.42
C SER A 73 7.01 10.66 7.63
N LEU A 74 7.27 9.48 8.24
CA LEU A 74 7.02 8.19 7.61
C LEU A 74 5.52 7.95 7.42
N ARG A 75 4.74 8.22 8.46
CA ARG A 75 3.27 8.09 8.40
C ARG A 75 2.68 9.00 7.33
N LYS A 76 3.08 10.28 7.31
CA LYS A 76 2.62 11.24 6.31
C LYS A 76 3.00 10.81 4.89
N TYR A 77 4.21 10.27 4.71
CA TYR A 77 4.63 9.76 3.41
C TYR A 77 3.73 8.62 2.94
N PHE A 78 3.48 7.63 3.81
CA PHE A 78 2.60 6.50 3.51
C PHE A 78 1.18 6.95 3.20
N ASP A 79 0.62 7.86 3.99
CA ASP A 79 -0.73 8.40 3.76
C ASP A 79 -0.85 9.15 2.43
N ASN A 80 0.18 9.90 2.04
CA ASN A 80 0.23 10.54 0.73
C ASN A 80 0.24 9.50 -0.39
N LYS A 81 1.07 8.45 -0.28
CA LYS A 81 1.09 7.37 -1.28
C LYS A 81 -0.25 6.65 -1.40
N LYS A 82 -0.95 6.40 -0.30
CA LYS A 82 -2.32 5.86 -0.33
C LYS A 82 -3.29 6.76 -1.08
N ARG A 83 -3.17 8.09 -0.91
CA ARG A 83 -4.00 9.06 -1.63
C ARG A 83 -3.69 9.06 -3.12
N ASP A 84 -2.42 8.99 -3.49
CA ASP A 84 -1.99 8.96 -4.89
C ASP A 84 -2.55 7.72 -5.60
N ILE A 85 -2.51 6.55 -4.96
CA ILE A 85 -3.11 5.31 -5.50
C ILE A 85 -4.62 5.43 -5.68
N ARG A 86 -5.35 5.95 -4.69
CA ARG A 86 -6.80 6.17 -4.84
C ARG A 86 -7.11 7.12 -6.00
N LYS A 87 -6.34 8.20 -6.14
CA LYS A 87 -6.50 9.15 -7.24
C LYS A 87 -6.23 8.49 -8.59
N LEU A 88 -5.18 7.69 -8.67
CA LEU A 88 -4.81 6.95 -9.87
C LEU A 88 -5.94 6.00 -10.31
N LYS A 89 -6.45 5.19 -9.38
CA LYS A 89 -7.54 4.25 -9.65
C LYS A 89 -8.86 4.92 -9.98
N ALA A 90 -9.15 6.07 -9.37
CA ALA A 90 -10.31 6.87 -9.71
C ALA A 90 -10.23 7.45 -11.14
N GLU A 91 -9.06 7.94 -11.55
CA GLU A 91 -8.87 8.43 -12.93
C GLU A 91 -8.93 7.27 -13.94
N GLU A 92 -8.32 6.12 -13.64
CA GLU A 92 -8.42 4.91 -14.46
C GLU A 92 -9.88 4.50 -14.67
N ARG A 93 -10.69 4.47 -13.59
CA ARG A 93 -12.13 4.21 -13.69
C ARG A 93 -12.82 5.25 -14.56
N LYS A 94 -12.57 6.53 -14.32
CA LYS A 94 -13.18 7.62 -15.10
C LYS A 94 -12.86 7.51 -16.59
N GLU A 95 -11.62 7.19 -16.96
CA GLU A 95 -11.22 7.01 -18.35
C GLU A 95 -11.96 5.84 -19.02
N THR A 96 -12.23 4.75 -18.31
CA THR A 96 -13.04 3.64 -18.85
C THR A 96 -14.49 3.99 -19.13
N LEU A 97 -15.02 5.05 -18.49
CA LEU A 97 -16.40 5.52 -18.68
C LEU A 97 -16.54 6.53 -19.83
N LEU A 98 -15.43 7.04 -20.39
CA LEU A 98 -15.47 8.00 -21.47
C LEU A 98 -15.74 7.29 -22.81
N THR A 99 -16.83 7.67 -23.50
CA THR A 99 -17.29 7.04 -24.75
C THR A 99 -16.67 7.63 -26.02
N GLY A 100 -15.53 8.33 -25.89
CA GLY A 100 -14.90 9.12 -26.97
C GLY A 100 -14.00 8.36 -27.96
N GLY A 101 -14.01 7.01 -27.98
CA GLY A 101 -13.30 6.19 -28.97
C GLY A 101 -11.76 6.21 -28.95
N GLY A 102 -11.13 7.00 -28.08
CA GLY A 102 -9.68 7.03 -27.90
C GLY A 102 -9.17 5.94 -26.94
N PRO A 103 -7.91 5.49 -27.08
CA PRO A 103 -7.31 4.56 -26.14
C PRO A 103 -7.20 5.20 -24.74
N PRO A 104 -7.38 4.42 -23.66
CA PRO A 104 -7.21 4.94 -22.29
C PRO A 104 -5.76 5.41 -22.08
N ARG A 105 -5.60 6.43 -21.23
CA ARG A 105 -4.30 6.97 -20.88
C ARG A 105 -3.62 5.98 -19.94
N ARG A 106 -2.45 5.48 -20.33
CA ARG A 106 -1.65 4.62 -19.45
C ARG A 106 -0.79 5.48 -18.53
N PRO A 107 -0.99 5.42 -17.20
CA PRO A 107 -0.07 6.05 -16.26
C PRO A 107 1.32 5.40 -16.36
N PRO A 108 2.39 6.11 -15.98
CA PRO A 108 3.71 5.50 -15.83
C PRO A 108 3.68 4.37 -14.79
N ASP A 109 4.33 3.25 -15.10
CA ASP A 109 4.44 2.10 -14.19
C ASP A 109 5.37 2.46 -13.01
N ASP A 110 4.83 2.58 -11.79
CA ASP A 110 5.60 2.70 -10.55
C ASP A 110 5.75 1.32 -9.91
N PRO A 111 6.96 0.74 -9.76
CA PRO A 111 7.14 -0.58 -9.15
C PRO A 111 6.70 -0.64 -7.68
N THR A 112 6.53 0.51 -7.01
CA THR A 112 6.00 0.56 -5.64
C THR A 112 4.47 0.50 -5.56
N GLN A 113 3.78 0.69 -6.69
CA GLN A 113 2.32 0.67 -6.77
C GLN A 113 1.74 -0.69 -6.40
N ASP A 114 2.28 -1.77 -6.95
CA ASP A 114 1.77 -3.13 -6.71
C ASP A 114 1.91 -3.52 -5.24
N LEU A 115 3.03 -3.14 -4.62
CA LEU A 115 3.25 -3.34 -3.19
C LEU A 115 2.23 -2.55 -2.36
N LEU A 116 1.98 -1.30 -2.72
CA LEU A 116 0.99 -0.46 -2.02
C LEU A 116 -0.43 -1.03 -2.14
N LEU A 117 -0.83 -1.50 -3.33
CA LEU A 117 -2.11 -2.16 -3.56
C LEU A 117 -2.23 -3.45 -2.74
N GLY A 118 -1.14 -4.19 -2.58
CA GLY A 118 -1.07 -5.35 -1.70
C GLY A 118 -1.24 -5.01 -0.21
N ILE A 119 -0.84 -3.81 0.22
CA ILE A 119 -0.97 -3.35 1.60
C ILE A 119 -2.36 -2.79 1.88
N MET A 120 -2.94 -2.00 0.98
CA MET A 120 -4.23 -1.34 1.19
C MET A 120 -5.40 -2.32 1.24
N ASP A 121 -6.50 -1.90 1.86
CA ASP A 121 -7.78 -2.62 1.77
C ASP A 121 -8.40 -2.39 0.38
N PRO A 122 -8.70 -3.47 -0.39
CA PRO A 122 -9.32 -3.36 -1.71
C PRO A 122 -10.60 -2.51 -1.73
N LEU A 123 -11.44 -2.58 -0.71
CA LEU A 123 -12.68 -1.80 -0.62
C LEU A 123 -12.41 -0.29 -0.62
N THR A 124 -11.30 0.14 -0.02
CA THR A 124 -10.91 1.55 0.05
C THR A 124 -10.33 2.09 -1.26
N VAL A 125 -9.92 1.18 -2.16
CA VAL A 125 -9.27 1.52 -3.43
C VAL A 125 -10.28 1.45 -4.58
N PHE A 126 -11.04 0.36 -4.66
CA PHE A 126 -11.95 0.09 -5.78
C PHE A 126 -13.39 0.53 -5.50
N GLY A 127 -13.72 0.81 -4.24
CA GLY A 127 -15.09 1.07 -3.81
C GLY A 127 -15.88 -0.23 -3.63
N ASP A 128 -17.15 -0.07 -3.27
CA ASP A 128 -18.10 -1.18 -3.18
C ASP A 128 -18.86 -1.34 -4.51
N GLU A 129 -19.21 -2.57 -4.85
CA GLU A 129 -19.99 -2.88 -6.06
C GLU A 129 -21.46 -2.54 -5.78
N ASN A 130 -21.94 -1.39 -6.26
CA ASN A 130 -23.34 -1.00 -6.12
C ASN A 130 -24.17 -1.51 -7.32
N ASN A 131 -24.92 -2.58 -7.11
CA ASN A 131 -25.75 -3.21 -8.14
C ASN A 131 -27.06 -2.46 -8.44
N PHE A 132 -27.35 -1.38 -7.71
CA PHE A 132 -28.59 -0.59 -7.85
C PHE A 132 -28.39 0.72 -8.62
N ASP A 133 -27.17 1.01 -9.06
CA ASP A 133 -26.86 2.18 -9.88
C ASP A 133 -26.92 1.82 -11.37
N SER A 134 -27.56 2.67 -12.18
CA SER A 134 -27.90 2.40 -13.59
C SER A 134 -26.69 2.29 -14.53
N ASP A 135 -25.48 2.49 -13.98
CA ASP A 135 -24.20 2.48 -14.66
C ASP A 135 -23.32 1.26 -14.29
N ASN A 136 -23.92 0.15 -13.84
CA ASN A 136 -23.19 -1.08 -13.47
C ASN A 136 -22.51 -1.72 -14.69
N ILE A 137 -21.34 -1.21 -15.06
CA ILE A 137 -20.44 -1.81 -16.02
C ILE A 137 -19.85 -3.03 -15.33
N GLY A 138 -20.28 -4.22 -15.77
CA GLY A 138 -19.74 -5.48 -15.31
C GLY A 138 -18.23 -5.51 -15.53
N ILE A 139 -17.47 -5.20 -14.47
CA ILE A 139 -16.05 -5.49 -14.42
C ILE A 139 -15.95 -7.00 -14.42
N SER A 140 -15.69 -7.58 -15.59
CA SER A 140 -15.26 -8.96 -15.70
C SER A 140 -14.00 -9.10 -14.83
N LYS A 141 -14.17 -9.60 -13.61
CA LYS A 141 -13.08 -10.00 -12.73
C LYS A 141 -12.23 -11.01 -13.48
N LYS A 142 -11.19 -10.56 -14.18
CA LYS A 142 -10.01 -11.41 -14.37
C LYS A 142 -9.34 -11.47 -13.01
N VAL A 143 -9.84 -12.37 -12.17
CA VAL A 143 -9.08 -12.85 -11.02
C VAL A 143 -7.75 -13.32 -11.61
N PRO A 144 -6.58 -12.80 -11.17
CA PRO A 144 -5.32 -13.39 -11.55
C PRO A 144 -5.27 -14.76 -10.86
N THR A 145 -5.76 -15.79 -11.55
CA THR A 145 -5.52 -17.20 -11.23
C THR A 145 -4.06 -17.52 -11.55
N SER A 146 -3.14 -16.88 -10.85
CA SER A 146 -1.75 -17.30 -10.76
C SER A 146 -1.43 -17.31 -9.27
N ASN A 147 -1.65 -18.47 -8.64
CA ASN A 147 -0.90 -18.99 -7.48
C ASN A 147 -1.62 -20.14 -6.75
N LEU A 148 -2.85 -20.53 -7.12
CA LEU A 148 -3.50 -21.72 -6.52
C LEU A 148 -3.30 -23.01 -7.33
N THR A 149 -3.07 -22.94 -8.64
CA THR A 149 -2.82 -24.13 -9.48
C THR A 149 -1.41 -24.69 -9.35
N MET A 150 -0.41 -23.87 -9.01
CA MET A 150 0.96 -24.32 -8.78
C MET A 150 1.11 -25.14 -7.49
N LEU A 151 0.31 -24.87 -6.45
CA LEU A 151 0.42 -25.61 -5.20
C LEU A 151 -0.16 -27.03 -5.30
N PHE A 152 -1.26 -27.23 -6.04
CA PHE A 152 -1.81 -28.56 -6.29
C PHE A 152 -0.92 -29.42 -7.21
N CYS A 153 -0.19 -28.81 -8.14
CA CYS A 153 0.72 -29.54 -9.04
C CYS A 153 2.01 -30.00 -8.33
N VAL A 154 2.57 -29.15 -7.45
CA VAL A 154 3.79 -29.50 -6.69
C VAL A 154 3.51 -30.53 -5.59
N MET A 155 2.30 -30.54 -5.01
CA MET A 155 1.93 -31.53 -3.98
C MET A 155 1.65 -32.93 -4.55
N ASN A 156 1.20 -33.04 -5.81
CA ASN A 156 0.98 -34.36 -6.44
C ASN A 156 2.27 -35.09 -6.83
N LEU A 157 3.35 -34.38 -7.16
CA LEU A 157 4.61 -35.01 -7.58
C LEU A 157 5.40 -35.64 -6.40
N LYS A 158 5.22 -35.12 -5.18
CA LYS A 158 5.86 -35.70 -3.97
C LYS A 158 5.18 -36.98 -3.50
N ILE A 159 3.87 -37.09 -3.67
CA ILE A 159 3.11 -38.29 -3.26
C ILE A 159 3.37 -39.44 -4.24
N LEU A 160 3.53 -39.17 -5.54
CA LEU A 160 3.80 -40.22 -6.53
C LEU A 160 5.22 -40.81 -6.42
N LYS A 161 6.20 -40.04 -5.92
CA LYS A 161 7.56 -40.54 -5.67
C LYS A 161 7.68 -41.45 -4.43
N MET A 162 6.70 -41.45 -3.53
CA MET A 162 6.73 -42.29 -2.32
C MET A 162 6.11 -43.68 -2.54
N ILE A 163 5.36 -43.88 -3.62
CA ILE A 163 4.63 -45.14 -3.91
C ILE A 163 5.44 -46.05 -4.86
N MET A 164 6.50 -45.54 -5.52
CA MET A 164 7.33 -46.31 -6.47
C MET A 164 8.70 -46.74 -5.92
N THR A 165 8.89 -46.71 -4.60
CA THR A 165 10.08 -47.24 -3.92
C THR A 165 9.74 -48.25 -2.83
N PHE A 166 8.91 -49.23 -3.20
CA PHE A 166 8.82 -50.54 -2.54
C PHE A 166 8.72 -51.62 -3.61
#